data_AF-A0A5D2UGZ6-F1
#
_entry.id   AF-A0A5D2UGZ6-F1
#
_cell.length_a   1.000
_cell.length_b   1.000
_cell.length_c   1.000
_cell.angle_alpha   90.00
_cell.angle_beta   90.00
_cell.angle_gamma   90.00
#
_symmetry.space_group_name_H-M   'P 1'
#
loop_
_entity.id
_entity.type
_entity.pdbx_description
1 polymer ?
#
loop_
_entity_poly.entity_id
_entity_poly.type
_entity_poly.pdbx_seq_one_letter_code
_entity_poly.pdbx_strand_id
1 'polypeptide(L)'
;MSSFDYPILSRSDIISILAESQIAAVTDNYFKNIKPDFISNLYTRLLIYLDALNEEDQGQVEFSALEQIENPDLLIGSFQVMNLYCRLREVMASLNCPMQFNLRDLIKPDPRRTEHFLSGILNFCLYKETKMNLLRPIVEELALLDDQRKEWEAKISQLNAEIAGYSEARERELPLVQEVESKVKELREMIAGLNSNQMSLRTSFRNLKEKTGQMDEKISKAEFDLVQSVQENANLRSKIVQSPDKLQRALEEKKLARDEAKNAERSAIQSFQEKTATVEVYSKALKKMSKHFALMQAIHEQLDNWKNTKGSYKKKEISSLRNLPNI
;
A
#
# COMPACT_ATOMS: atom_id res chain seq x y z
N MET A 1 20.39 -83.98 -50.77
CA MET A 1 20.93 -83.05 -49.77
C MET A 1 22.44 -83.07 -49.95
N SER A 2 23.03 -82.04 -50.55
CA SER A 2 24.50 -81.94 -50.67
C SER A 2 25.04 -81.74 -49.25
N SER A 3 25.80 -82.70 -48.72
CA SER A 3 26.59 -82.45 -47.50
C SER A 3 27.52 -81.29 -47.81
N PHE A 4 27.37 -80.17 -47.12
CA PHE A 4 28.33 -79.08 -47.24
C PHE A 4 29.53 -79.47 -46.38
N ASP A 5 30.57 -80.01 -47.02
CA ASP A 5 31.85 -80.26 -46.38
C ASP A 5 32.72 -79.01 -46.56
N TYR A 6 33.36 -78.55 -45.48
CA TYR A 6 34.31 -77.44 -45.53
C TYR A 6 35.55 -77.80 -46.37
N PRO A 7 36.25 -76.82 -46.96
CA PRO A 7 37.45 -77.09 -47.74
C PRO A 7 38.56 -77.66 -46.85
N ILE A 8 39.22 -78.71 -47.33
CA ILE A 8 40.46 -79.19 -46.70
C ILE A 8 41.59 -78.26 -47.16
N LEU A 9 42.18 -77.57 -46.19
CA LEU A 9 43.23 -76.58 -46.42
C LEU A 9 44.56 -77.28 -46.68
N SER A 10 45.38 -76.71 -47.56
CA SER A 10 46.75 -77.16 -47.71
C SER A 10 47.58 -76.77 -46.49
N ARG A 11 48.70 -77.47 -46.23
CA ARG A 11 49.59 -77.12 -45.11
C ARG A 11 50.08 -75.69 -45.18
N SER A 12 50.41 -75.19 -46.38
CA SER A 12 50.81 -73.80 -46.56
C SER A 12 49.70 -72.84 -46.14
N ASP A 13 48.45 -73.14 -46.48
CA ASP A 13 47.31 -72.28 -46.10
C ASP A 13 47.08 -72.32 -44.59
N ILE A 14 47.15 -73.52 -43.98
CA ILE A 14 47.04 -73.69 -42.52
C ILE A 14 48.11 -72.83 -41.82
N ILE A 15 49.36 -72.90 -42.27
CA ILE A 15 50.47 -72.12 -41.70
C ILE A 15 50.23 -70.62 -41.86
N SER A 16 49.84 -70.17 -43.06
CA SER A 16 49.57 -68.76 -43.34
C SER A 16 48.44 -68.22 -42.49
N ILE A 17 47.30 -68.92 -42.41
CA ILE A 17 46.14 -68.49 -41.63
C ILE A 17 46.49 -68.43 -40.14
N LEU A 18 47.21 -69.43 -39.60
CA LEU A 18 47.63 -69.42 -38.19
C LEU A 18 48.53 -68.21 -37.86
N ALA A 19 49.36 -67.79 -38.80
CA ALA A 19 50.23 -66.62 -38.63
C ALA A 19 49.46 -65.30 -38.79
N GLU A 20 48.62 -65.19 -39.82
CA GLU A 20 47.81 -63.99 -40.12
C GLU A 20 46.81 -63.69 -38.99
N SER A 21 46.14 -64.71 -38.47
CA SER A 21 45.24 -64.61 -37.31
C SER A 21 45.98 -64.52 -35.97
N GLN A 22 47.32 -64.46 -35.97
CA GLN A 22 48.17 -64.37 -34.77
C GLN A 22 47.96 -65.49 -33.74
N ILE A 23 47.51 -66.68 -34.19
CA ILE A 23 47.21 -67.83 -33.32
C ILE A 23 48.51 -68.56 -32.97
N ALA A 24 49.33 -68.89 -33.98
CA ALA A 24 50.60 -69.58 -33.79
C ALA A 24 51.57 -69.36 -34.97
N ALA A 25 52.85 -69.18 -34.65
CA ALA A 25 53.93 -69.18 -35.64
C ALA A 25 54.50 -70.60 -35.79
N VAL A 26 54.16 -71.27 -36.90
CA VAL A 26 54.49 -72.67 -37.14
C VAL A 26 55.15 -72.87 -38.51
N THR A 27 55.87 -73.98 -38.70
CA THR A 27 56.52 -74.32 -39.98
C THR A 27 56.07 -75.70 -40.46
N ASP A 28 56.23 -75.98 -41.75
CA ASP A 28 55.83 -77.26 -42.37
C ASP A 28 56.46 -78.49 -41.69
N ASN A 29 57.65 -78.34 -41.09
CA ASN A 29 58.32 -79.42 -40.39
C ASN A 29 57.52 -79.92 -39.16
N TYR A 30 56.80 -79.04 -38.47
CA TYR A 30 55.95 -79.42 -37.33
C TYR A 30 54.78 -80.32 -37.76
N PHE A 31 54.30 -80.20 -39.00
CA PHE A 31 53.20 -81.00 -39.54
C PHE A 31 53.65 -82.33 -40.15
N LYS A 32 54.93 -82.44 -40.54
CA LYS A 32 55.53 -83.70 -41.00
C LYS A 32 55.77 -84.68 -39.86
N ASN A 33 56.16 -84.19 -38.68
CA ASN A 33 56.38 -84.99 -37.49
C ASN A 33 55.70 -84.33 -36.28
N ILE A 34 54.39 -84.59 -36.15
CA ILE A 34 53.55 -83.93 -35.17
C ILE A 34 53.83 -84.51 -33.78
N LYS A 35 54.37 -83.66 -32.89
CA LYS A 35 54.56 -84.00 -31.49
C LYS A 35 53.25 -83.80 -30.69
N PRO A 36 52.91 -84.69 -29.75
CA PRO A 36 51.71 -84.55 -28.90
C PRO A 36 51.63 -83.20 -28.17
N ASP A 37 52.74 -82.72 -27.61
CA ASP A 37 52.78 -81.45 -26.90
C ASP A 37 52.52 -80.26 -27.83
N PHE A 38 53.07 -80.32 -29.05
CA PHE A 38 52.86 -79.29 -30.06
C PHE A 38 51.40 -79.19 -30.46
N ILE A 39 50.77 -80.32 -30.81
CA ILE A 39 49.39 -80.30 -31.27
C ILE A 39 48.42 -79.94 -30.16
N SER A 40 48.69 -80.36 -28.93
CA SER A 40 47.90 -79.98 -27.76
C SER A 40 47.95 -78.48 -27.55
N ASN A 41 49.15 -77.87 -27.59
CA ASN A 41 49.31 -76.43 -27.46
C ASN A 41 48.60 -75.66 -28.60
N LEU A 42 48.71 -76.14 -29.84
CA LEU A 42 48.07 -75.53 -31.00
C LEU A 42 46.54 -75.55 -30.86
N TYR A 43 45.96 -76.68 -30.48
CA TYR A 43 44.52 -76.77 -30.25
C TYR A 43 44.05 -75.90 -29.09
N THR A 44 44.81 -75.83 -27.99
CA THR A 44 44.51 -74.93 -26.88
C THR A 44 44.44 -73.47 -27.34
N ARG A 45 45.42 -73.00 -28.12
CA ARG A 45 45.42 -71.65 -28.69
C ARG A 45 44.22 -71.40 -29.60
N LEU A 46 43.85 -72.39 -30.42
CA LEU A 46 42.67 -72.30 -31.29
C LEU A 46 41.37 -72.20 -30.49
N LEU A 47 41.24 -72.98 -29.41
CA LEU A 47 40.06 -72.90 -28.53
C LEU A 47 39.96 -71.56 -27.83
N ILE A 48 41.08 -70.98 -27.39
CA ILE A 48 41.11 -69.63 -26.81
C ILE A 48 40.69 -68.59 -27.84
N TYR A 49 41.25 -68.64 -29.05
CA TYR A 49 40.87 -67.73 -30.14
C TYR A 49 39.37 -67.81 -30.47
N LEU A 50 38.77 -68.99 -30.33
CA LEU A 50 37.34 -69.19 -30.52
C LEU A 50 36.47 -68.77 -29.34
N ASP A 51 37.05 -68.33 -28.22
CA ASP A 51 36.37 -68.12 -26.92
C ASP A 51 35.69 -69.41 -26.41
N ALA A 52 36.20 -70.58 -26.81
CA ALA A 52 35.71 -71.90 -26.41
C ALA A 52 36.47 -72.47 -25.19
N LEU A 53 37.55 -71.80 -24.77
CA LEU A 53 38.33 -72.11 -23.59
C LEU A 53 38.89 -70.79 -23.03
N ASN A 54 38.71 -70.53 -21.74
CA ASN A 54 39.32 -69.36 -21.11
C ASN A 54 40.80 -69.64 -20.81
N GLU A 55 41.64 -68.60 -20.87
CA GLU A 55 43.06 -68.72 -20.52
C GLU A 55 43.26 -69.15 -19.05
N GLU A 56 42.36 -68.72 -18.17
CA GLU A 56 42.38 -69.03 -16.73
C GLU A 56 41.95 -70.47 -16.41
N ASP A 57 41.20 -71.13 -17.31
CA ASP A 57 40.74 -72.51 -17.16
C ASP A 57 41.81 -73.55 -17.54
N GLN A 58 42.99 -73.11 -18.00
CA GLN A 58 44.08 -74.00 -18.37
C GLN A 58 44.58 -74.80 -17.17
N GLY A 59 44.17 -76.06 -17.09
CA GLY A 59 44.61 -76.99 -16.06
C GLY A 59 43.84 -76.88 -14.74
N GLN A 60 42.76 -76.11 -14.69
CA GLN A 60 41.83 -76.19 -13.57
C GLN A 60 41.04 -77.50 -13.66
N VAL A 61 41.21 -78.34 -12.64
CA VAL A 61 40.37 -79.51 -12.42
C VAL A 61 39.32 -79.09 -11.40
N GLU A 62 38.06 -79.45 -11.63
CA GLU A 62 36.97 -79.14 -10.72
C GLU A 62 37.31 -79.63 -9.31
N PHE A 63 37.25 -78.74 -8.31
CA PHE A 63 37.70 -79.02 -6.95
C PHE A 63 37.00 -80.24 -6.34
N SER A 64 35.72 -80.41 -6.67
CA SER A 64 34.87 -81.56 -6.32
C SER A 64 35.41 -82.90 -6.85
N ALA A 65 36.09 -82.91 -7.98
CA ALA A 65 36.71 -84.12 -8.56
C ALA A 65 38.07 -84.43 -7.91
N LEU A 66 38.81 -83.41 -7.47
CA LEU A 66 40.10 -83.57 -6.79
C LEU A 66 39.95 -84.21 -5.39
N GLU A 67 38.86 -83.92 -4.68
CA GLU A 67 38.55 -84.51 -3.36
C GLU A 67 38.33 -86.04 -3.41
N GLN A 68 38.01 -86.59 -4.58
CA GLN A 68 37.75 -88.02 -4.77
C GLN A 68 39.00 -88.82 -5.17
N ILE A 69 40.15 -88.16 -5.33
CA ILE A 69 41.38 -88.76 -5.84
C ILE A 69 42.45 -88.74 -4.77
N GLU A 70 43.06 -89.89 -4.51
CA GLU A 70 44.05 -90.07 -3.44
C GLU A 70 45.38 -89.32 -3.72
N ASN A 71 45.75 -89.12 -5.00
CA ASN A 71 46.95 -88.41 -5.43
C ASN A 71 46.69 -87.56 -6.70
N PRO A 72 45.99 -86.42 -6.59
CA PRO A 72 45.59 -85.62 -7.74
C PRO A 72 46.79 -85.09 -8.54
N ASP A 73 47.90 -84.77 -7.88
CA ASP A 73 49.10 -84.18 -8.50
C ASP A 73 49.72 -85.08 -9.58
N LEU A 74 49.65 -86.40 -9.41
CA LEU A 74 50.16 -87.37 -10.39
C LEU A 74 49.28 -87.47 -11.64
N LEU A 75 48.03 -87.00 -11.56
CA LEU A 75 47.03 -87.11 -12.62
C LEU A 75 46.75 -85.79 -13.33
N ILE A 76 47.34 -84.67 -12.88
CA ILE A 76 47.13 -83.33 -13.45
C ILE A 76 47.32 -83.32 -14.98
N GLY A 77 48.40 -83.93 -15.49
CA GLY A 77 48.65 -84.00 -16.93
C GLY A 77 47.58 -84.80 -17.69
N SER A 78 47.05 -85.87 -17.09
CA SER A 78 45.96 -86.67 -17.67
C SER A 78 44.65 -85.89 -17.71
N PHE A 79 44.35 -85.11 -16.66
CA PHE A 79 43.17 -84.25 -16.63
C PHE A 79 43.24 -83.15 -17.68
N GLN A 80 44.39 -82.50 -17.84
CA GLN A 80 44.60 -81.49 -18.87
C GLN A 80 44.34 -82.03 -20.28
N VAL A 81 44.89 -83.21 -20.60
CA VAL A 81 44.67 -83.85 -21.90
C VAL A 81 43.20 -84.26 -22.08
N MET A 82 42.55 -84.79 -21.04
CA MET A 82 41.16 -85.19 -21.10
C MET A 82 40.21 -84.00 -21.27
N ASN A 83 40.46 -82.90 -20.55
CA ASN A 83 39.69 -81.67 -20.69
C ASN A 83 39.82 -81.11 -22.10
N LEU A 84 41.04 -81.04 -22.64
CA LEU A 84 41.28 -80.61 -24.01
C LEU A 84 40.56 -81.52 -25.02
N TYR A 85 40.63 -82.84 -24.83
CA TYR A 85 39.91 -83.79 -25.67
C TYR A 85 38.39 -83.57 -25.65
N CYS A 86 37.80 -83.43 -24.46
CA CYS A 86 36.36 -83.20 -24.30
C CYS A 86 35.92 -81.92 -25.01
N ARG A 87 36.67 -80.81 -24.82
CA ARG A 87 36.38 -79.52 -25.48
C ARG A 87 36.53 -79.59 -26.99
N LEU A 88 37.59 -80.22 -27.50
CA LEU A 88 37.75 -80.40 -28.94
C LEU A 88 36.64 -81.24 -29.53
N ARG A 89 36.22 -82.31 -28.85
CA ARG A 89 35.10 -83.14 -29.31
C ARG A 89 33.79 -82.34 -29.37
N GLU A 90 33.51 -81.49 -28.40
CA GLU A 90 32.36 -80.58 -28.39
C GLU A 90 32.42 -79.61 -29.58
N VAL A 91 33.55 -78.93 -29.77
CA VAL A 91 33.73 -78.00 -30.90
C VAL A 91 33.60 -78.72 -32.24
N MET A 92 34.22 -79.88 -32.43
CA MET A 92 34.11 -80.65 -33.67
C MET A 92 32.68 -81.10 -33.96
N ALA A 93 31.91 -81.44 -32.93
CA ALA A 93 30.50 -81.76 -33.06
C ALA A 93 29.67 -80.52 -33.47
N SER A 94 29.93 -79.36 -32.87
CA SER A 94 29.29 -78.09 -33.25
C SER A 94 29.61 -77.64 -34.68
N LEU A 95 30.81 -77.98 -35.16
CA LEU A 95 31.22 -77.75 -36.56
C LEU A 95 30.66 -78.80 -37.53
N ASN A 96 29.88 -79.78 -37.05
CA ASN A 96 29.41 -80.93 -37.81
C ASN A 96 30.54 -81.63 -38.59
N CYS A 97 31.72 -81.79 -37.96
CA CYS A 97 32.85 -82.44 -38.60
C CYS A 97 32.49 -83.89 -38.97
N PRO A 98 32.69 -84.31 -40.23
CA PRO A 98 32.33 -85.65 -40.68
C PRO A 98 33.24 -86.73 -40.08
N MET A 99 34.42 -86.34 -39.59
CA MET A 99 35.39 -87.23 -38.97
C MET A 99 35.31 -87.17 -37.45
N GLN A 100 35.19 -88.30 -36.78
CA GLN A 100 35.16 -88.33 -35.32
C GLN A 100 36.54 -88.03 -34.72
N PHE A 101 36.59 -87.03 -33.84
CA PHE A 101 37.75 -86.72 -33.00
C PHE A 101 37.86 -87.73 -31.86
N ASN A 102 39.05 -88.30 -31.67
CA ASN A 102 39.32 -89.30 -30.64
C ASN A 102 40.63 -88.98 -29.91
N LEU A 103 40.85 -89.63 -28.75
CA LEU A 103 42.02 -89.35 -27.91
C LEU A 103 43.38 -89.60 -28.60
N ARG A 104 43.43 -90.49 -29.62
CA ARG A 104 44.67 -90.71 -30.39
C ARG A 104 45.08 -89.48 -31.19
N ASP A 105 44.13 -88.62 -31.55
CA ASP A 105 44.40 -87.38 -32.28
C ASP A 105 45.20 -86.36 -31.43
N LEU A 106 45.28 -86.57 -30.12
CA LEU A 106 46.15 -85.82 -29.20
C LEU A 106 47.42 -86.60 -28.82
N ILE A 107 47.27 -87.88 -28.44
CA ILE A 107 48.38 -88.68 -27.89
C ILE A 107 49.34 -89.19 -28.98
N LYS A 108 48.80 -89.51 -30.17
CA LYS A 108 49.57 -90.02 -31.32
C LYS A 108 48.99 -89.42 -32.62
N PRO A 109 49.17 -88.11 -32.82
CA PRO A 109 48.53 -87.39 -33.91
C PRO A 109 48.97 -87.91 -35.27
N ASP A 110 48.00 -88.17 -36.15
CA ASP A 110 48.23 -88.51 -37.56
C ASP A 110 48.20 -87.22 -38.41
N PRO A 111 49.22 -86.98 -39.26
CA PRO A 111 49.29 -85.74 -40.06
C PRO A 111 48.04 -85.44 -40.88
N ARG A 112 47.45 -86.44 -41.55
CA ARG A 112 46.28 -86.21 -42.41
C ARG A 112 45.05 -85.90 -41.58
N ARG A 113 44.87 -86.58 -40.45
CA ARG A 113 43.77 -86.32 -39.53
C ARG A 113 43.88 -84.94 -38.89
N THR A 114 45.08 -84.56 -38.46
CA THR A 114 45.35 -83.23 -37.91
C THR A 114 45.05 -82.13 -38.93
N GLU A 115 45.50 -82.28 -40.18
CA GLU A 115 45.18 -81.33 -41.26
C GLU A 115 43.67 -81.17 -41.47
N HIS A 116 42.92 -82.27 -41.45
CA HIS A 116 41.46 -82.25 -41.60
C HIS A 116 40.77 -81.47 -40.46
N PHE A 117 41.13 -81.77 -39.20
CA PHE A 117 40.59 -81.10 -38.03
C PHE A 117 40.95 -79.61 -37.98
N LEU A 118 42.20 -79.27 -38.27
CA LEU A 118 42.64 -77.88 -38.37
C LEU A 118 41.91 -77.14 -39.48
N SER A 119 41.67 -77.78 -40.62
CA SER A 119 40.91 -77.18 -41.72
C SER A 119 39.49 -76.81 -41.28
N GLY A 120 38.80 -77.69 -40.56
CA GLY A 120 37.47 -77.42 -40.03
C GLY A 120 37.44 -76.25 -39.04
N ILE A 121 38.36 -76.27 -38.06
CA ILE A 121 38.47 -75.19 -37.05
C ILE A 121 38.83 -73.86 -37.73
N LEU A 122 39.86 -73.83 -38.57
CA LEU A 122 40.34 -72.59 -39.19
C LEU A 122 39.33 -72.01 -40.16
N ASN A 123 38.60 -72.84 -40.90
CA ASN A 123 37.50 -72.38 -41.73
C ASN A 123 36.43 -71.66 -40.89
N PHE A 124 36.13 -72.19 -39.69
CA PHE A 124 35.24 -71.51 -38.75
C PHE A 124 35.85 -70.23 -38.17
N CYS A 125 37.15 -70.20 -37.85
CA CYS A 125 37.85 -68.99 -37.42
C CYS A 125 37.69 -67.85 -38.44
N LEU A 126 37.94 -68.13 -39.73
CA LEU A 126 37.79 -67.16 -40.81
C LEU A 126 36.34 -66.69 -40.98
N TYR A 127 35.38 -67.61 -40.84
CA TYR A 127 33.96 -67.27 -40.86
C TYR A 127 33.58 -66.36 -39.69
N LYS A 128 33.99 -66.71 -38.46
CA LYS A 128 33.78 -65.91 -37.24
C LYS A 128 34.35 -64.51 -37.44
N GLU A 129 35.59 -64.38 -37.88
CA GLU A 129 36.25 -63.10 -38.11
C GLU A 129 35.49 -62.25 -39.15
N THR A 130 35.10 -62.85 -40.28
CA THR A 130 34.31 -62.15 -41.31
C THR A 130 32.99 -61.62 -40.75
N LYS A 131 32.30 -62.42 -39.93
CA LYS A 131 31.03 -62.01 -39.31
C LYS A 131 31.24 -60.97 -38.21
N MET A 132 32.28 -61.10 -37.39
CA MET A 132 32.62 -60.11 -36.36
C MET A 132 33.00 -58.75 -36.99
N ASN A 133 33.69 -58.75 -38.13
CA ASN A 133 34.00 -57.52 -38.85
C ASN A 133 32.74 -56.83 -39.40
N LEU A 134 31.72 -57.60 -39.81
CA LEU A 134 30.42 -57.05 -40.21
C LEU A 134 29.65 -56.46 -39.01
N LEU A 135 29.78 -57.07 -37.83
CA LEU A 135 29.12 -56.62 -36.61
C LEU A 135 29.86 -55.46 -35.91
N ARG A 136 31.15 -55.26 -36.19
CA ARG A 136 32.00 -54.22 -35.60
C ARG A 136 31.34 -52.82 -35.55
N PRO A 137 30.78 -52.26 -36.64
CA PRO A 137 30.16 -50.94 -36.57
C PRO A 137 28.97 -50.89 -35.60
N ILE A 138 28.21 -51.97 -35.46
CA ILE A 138 27.09 -52.06 -34.52
C ILE A 138 27.62 -52.06 -33.08
N VAL A 139 28.70 -52.80 -32.82
CA VAL A 139 29.35 -52.83 -31.49
C VAL A 139 29.92 -51.46 -31.12
N GLU A 140 30.55 -50.77 -32.08
CA GLU A 140 31.07 -49.40 -31.89
C GLU A 140 29.94 -48.40 -31.62
N GLU A 141 28.82 -48.48 -32.35
CA GLU A 141 27.63 -47.66 -32.12
C GLU A 141 27.01 -47.93 -30.73
N LEU A 142 26.90 -49.20 -30.33
CA LEU A 142 26.40 -49.58 -29.01
C LEU A 142 27.29 -49.03 -27.88
N ALA A 143 28.61 -49.07 -28.04
CA ALA A 143 29.54 -48.50 -27.06
C ALA A 143 29.34 -46.98 -26.92
N LEU A 144 29.19 -46.27 -28.05
CA LEU A 144 28.92 -44.83 -28.06
C LEU A 144 27.58 -44.47 -27.42
N LEU A 145 26.53 -45.26 -27.67
CA LEU A 145 25.22 -45.09 -27.04
C LEU A 145 25.27 -45.34 -25.54
N ASP A 146 26.06 -46.32 -25.08
CA ASP A 146 26.24 -46.58 -23.64
C ASP A 146 26.98 -45.43 -22.94
N ASP A 147 28.00 -44.87 -23.59
CA ASP A 147 28.70 -43.68 -23.09
C ASP A 147 27.77 -42.46 -23.00
N GLN A 148 26.95 -42.22 -24.04
CA GLN A 148 25.94 -41.15 -24.02
C GLN A 148 24.91 -41.39 -22.91
N ARG A 149 24.43 -42.62 -22.74
CA ARG A 149 23.49 -42.98 -21.68
C ARG A 149 24.08 -42.63 -20.31
N LYS A 150 25.33 -43.01 -20.04
CA LYS A 150 26.03 -42.69 -18.79
C LYS A 150 26.15 -41.19 -18.56
N GLU A 151 26.45 -40.41 -19.60
CA GLU A 151 26.52 -38.95 -19.51
C GLU A 151 25.15 -38.34 -19.13
N TRP A 152 24.07 -38.79 -19.76
CA TRP A 152 22.72 -38.33 -19.44
C TRP A 152 22.28 -38.73 -18.04
N GLU A 153 22.58 -39.95 -17.59
CA GLU A 153 22.30 -40.40 -16.22
C GLU A 153 23.04 -39.55 -15.17
N ALA A 154 24.29 -39.17 -15.44
CA ALA A 154 25.04 -38.26 -14.58
C ALA A 154 24.40 -36.86 -14.55
N LYS A 155 23.99 -36.33 -15.69
CA LYS A 155 23.33 -35.01 -15.78
C LYS A 155 21.98 -34.99 -15.08
N ILE A 156 21.17 -36.05 -15.22
CA ILE A 156 19.90 -36.21 -14.49
C ILE A 156 20.17 -36.21 -12.99
N SER A 157 21.17 -36.95 -12.53
CA SER A 157 21.54 -37.02 -11.11
C SER A 157 21.95 -35.64 -10.57
N GLN A 158 22.74 -34.89 -11.34
CA GLN A 158 23.12 -33.51 -10.98
C GLN A 158 21.89 -32.60 -10.87
N LEU A 159 21.02 -32.57 -11.88
CA LEU A 159 19.84 -31.71 -11.89
C LEU A 159 18.88 -32.06 -10.75
N ASN A 160 18.72 -33.34 -10.43
CA ASN A 160 17.91 -33.76 -9.29
C ASN A 160 18.49 -33.26 -7.96
N ALA A 161 19.82 -33.28 -7.80
CA ALA A 161 20.47 -32.71 -6.62
C ALA A 161 20.28 -31.18 -6.52
N GLU A 162 20.35 -30.47 -7.65
CA GLU A 162 20.06 -29.03 -7.70
C GLU A 162 18.60 -28.72 -7.33
N ILE A 163 17.64 -29.47 -7.87
CA ILE A 163 16.21 -29.34 -7.53
C ILE A 163 15.99 -29.58 -6.03
N ALA A 164 16.61 -30.61 -5.46
CA ALA A 164 16.55 -30.88 -4.03
C ALA A 164 17.08 -29.69 -3.22
N GLY A 165 18.25 -29.14 -3.59
CA GLY A 165 18.82 -27.96 -2.95
C GLY A 165 17.90 -26.73 -2.99
N TYR A 166 17.24 -26.46 -4.14
CA TYR A 166 16.26 -25.38 -4.24
C TYR A 166 15.02 -25.62 -3.38
N SER A 167 14.54 -26.87 -3.31
CA SER A 167 13.39 -27.21 -2.47
C SER A 167 13.68 -27.00 -0.99
N GLU A 168 14.85 -27.44 -0.50
CA GLU A 168 15.29 -27.24 0.88
C GLU A 168 15.50 -25.75 1.21
N ALA A 169 16.07 -24.97 0.28
CA ALA A 169 16.20 -23.52 0.44
C ALA A 169 14.81 -22.86 0.58
N ARG A 170 13.87 -23.23 -0.29
CA ARG A 170 12.50 -22.72 -0.25
C ARG A 170 11.79 -23.09 1.05
N GLU A 171 11.95 -24.31 1.55
CA GLU A 171 11.37 -24.73 2.84
C GLU A 171 11.95 -23.95 4.02
N ARG A 172 13.26 -23.65 4.00
CA ARG A 172 13.90 -22.81 5.02
C ARG A 172 13.42 -21.35 4.97
N GLU A 173 13.17 -20.82 3.78
CA GLU A 173 12.72 -19.44 3.59
C GLU A 173 11.22 -19.23 3.85
N LEU A 174 10.40 -20.27 3.65
CA LEU A 174 8.95 -20.23 3.84
C LEU A 174 8.50 -19.63 5.20
N PRO A 175 9.03 -20.03 6.37
CA PRO A 175 8.62 -19.44 7.64
C PRO A 175 9.00 -17.95 7.76
N LEU A 176 10.14 -17.54 7.19
CA LEU A 176 10.57 -16.14 7.21
C LEU A 176 9.63 -15.28 6.36
N VAL A 177 9.24 -15.78 5.18
CA VAL A 177 8.26 -15.11 4.31
C VAL A 177 6.92 -14.98 5.03
N GLN A 178 6.44 -16.05 5.68
CA GLN A 178 5.19 -16.03 6.44
C GLN A 178 5.23 -15.06 7.62
N GLU A 179 6.35 -14.95 8.33
CA GLU A 179 6.54 -13.98 9.41
C GLU A 179 6.51 -12.53 8.88
N VAL A 180 7.17 -12.26 7.76
CA VAL A 180 7.14 -10.93 7.15
C VAL A 180 5.73 -10.60 6.65
N GLU A 181 5.04 -11.54 6.02
CA GLU A 181 3.67 -11.36 5.55
C GLU A 181 2.68 -11.08 6.70
N SER A 182 2.80 -11.81 7.82
CA SER A 182 1.95 -11.57 9.00
C SER A 182 2.20 -10.18 9.57
N LYS A 183 3.47 -9.76 9.70
CA LYS A 183 3.83 -8.43 10.20
C LYS A 183 3.38 -7.30 9.28
N VAL A 184 3.46 -7.50 7.97
CA VAL A 184 2.92 -6.56 6.98
C VAL A 184 1.40 -6.43 7.13
N LYS A 185 0.69 -7.54 7.36
CA LYS A 185 -0.76 -7.53 7.60
C LYS A 185 -1.11 -6.77 8.87
N GLU A 186 -0.44 -7.06 9.98
CA GLU A 186 -0.63 -6.36 11.26
C GLU A 186 -0.40 -4.85 11.13
N LEU A 187 0.69 -4.44 10.46
CA LEU A 187 0.98 -3.02 10.24
C LEU A 187 -0.09 -2.34 9.40
N ARG A 188 -0.61 -3.00 8.36
CA ARG A 188 -1.72 -2.47 7.55
C ARG A 188 -3.00 -2.28 8.38
N GLU A 189 -3.33 -3.23 9.23
CA GLU A 189 -4.47 -3.15 10.15
C GLU A 189 -4.29 -2.01 11.16
N MET A 190 -3.08 -1.85 11.72
CA MET A 190 -2.75 -0.76 12.63
C MET A 190 -2.87 0.61 11.95
N ILE A 191 -2.35 0.76 10.73
CA ILE A 191 -2.48 1.99 9.94
C ILE A 191 -3.95 2.33 9.69
N ALA A 192 -4.77 1.34 9.32
CA ALA A 192 -6.19 1.54 9.11
C ALA A 192 -6.90 2.01 10.40
N GLY A 193 -6.58 1.39 11.54
CA GLY A 193 -7.08 1.79 12.86
C GLY A 193 -6.66 3.21 13.25
N LEU A 194 -5.38 3.56 13.08
CA LEU A 194 -4.87 4.90 13.35
C LEU A 194 -5.51 5.97 12.45
N ASN A 195 -5.72 5.67 11.17
CA ASN A 195 -6.40 6.58 10.25
C ASN A 195 -7.86 6.82 10.66
N SER A 196 -8.58 5.78 11.10
CA SER A 196 -9.94 5.90 11.62
C SER A 196 -9.98 6.78 12.88
N ASN A 197 -9.06 6.54 13.83
CA ASN A 197 -8.92 7.35 15.04
C ASN A 197 -8.58 8.80 14.72
N GLN A 198 -7.67 9.04 13.76
CA GLN A 198 -7.33 10.40 13.32
C GLN A 198 -8.55 11.12 12.74
N MET A 199 -9.39 10.43 11.97
CA MET A 199 -10.61 11.00 11.40
C MET A 199 -11.64 11.34 12.49
N SER A 200 -11.83 10.48 13.48
CA SER A 200 -12.74 10.74 14.60
C SER A 200 -12.26 11.91 15.47
N LEU A 201 -10.95 11.98 15.78
CA LEU A 201 -10.32 13.10 16.48
C LEU A 201 -10.45 14.42 15.70
N ARG A 202 -10.26 14.40 14.38
CA ARG A 202 -10.48 15.61 13.54
C ARG A 202 -11.93 16.08 13.60
N THR A 203 -12.88 15.15 13.63
CA THR A 203 -14.30 15.46 13.72
C THR A 203 -14.64 16.06 15.08
N SER A 204 -14.17 15.45 16.17
CA SER A 204 -14.40 15.96 17.53
C SER A 204 -13.75 17.33 17.74
N PHE A 205 -12.54 17.54 17.22
CA PHE A 205 -11.86 18.83 17.25
C PHE A 205 -12.67 19.92 16.51
N ARG A 206 -13.22 19.61 15.33
CA ARG A 206 -14.08 20.55 14.59
C ARG A 206 -15.33 20.91 15.41
N ASN A 207 -15.99 19.93 16.00
CA ASN A 207 -17.18 20.15 16.83
C ASN A 207 -16.87 20.99 18.07
N LEU A 208 -15.74 20.76 18.73
CA LEU A 208 -15.30 21.57 19.86
C LEU A 208 -15.02 23.02 19.43
N LYS A 209 -14.32 23.21 18.30
CA LYS A 209 -14.06 24.55 17.76
C LYS A 209 -15.33 25.31 17.42
N GLU A 210 -16.33 24.64 16.85
CA GLU A 210 -17.65 25.22 16.58
C GLU A 210 -18.36 25.62 17.88
N LYS A 211 -18.37 24.74 18.89
CA LYS A 211 -18.93 25.06 20.21
C LYS A 211 -18.22 26.24 20.88
N THR A 212 -16.90 26.34 20.75
CA THR A 212 -16.15 27.50 21.25
C THR A 212 -16.62 28.78 20.56
N GLY A 213 -16.73 28.80 19.24
CA GLY A 213 -17.25 29.96 18.51
C GLY A 213 -18.68 30.34 18.93
N GLN A 214 -19.57 29.36 19.10
CA GLN A 214 -20.93 29.61 19.61
C GLN A 214 -20.94 30.17 21.05
N MET A 215 -20.01 29.74 21.90
CA MET A 215 -19.86 30.30 23.25
C MET A 215 -19.34 31.73 23.20
N ASP A 216 -18.35 32.02 22.35
CA ASP A 216 -17.81 33.38 22.17
C ASP A 216 -18.87 34.36 21.65
N GLU A 217 -19.73 33.91 20.71
CA GLU A 217 -20.89 34.69 20.25
C GLU A 217 -21.89 34.95 21.37
N LYS A 218 -22.19 33.95 22.20
CA LYS A 218 -23.08 34.10 23.37
C LYS A 218 -22.49 35.05 24.41
N ILE A 219 -21.19 34.98 24.66
CA ILE A 219 -20.48 35.89 25.56
C ILE A 219 -20.58 37.31 25.02
N SER A 220 -20.23 37.53 23.75
CA SER A 220 -20.31 38.84 23.09
C SER A 220 -21.73 39.42 23.14
N LYS A 221 -22.75 38.59 22.93
CA LYS A 221 -24.15 38.99 23.06
C LYS A 221 -24.49 39.37 24.50
N ALA A 222 -24.11 38.56 25.48
CA ALA A 222 -24.37 38.85 26.90
C ALA A 222 -23.65 40.14 27.36
N GLU A 223 -22.43 40.39 26.89
CA GLU A 223 -21.72 41.64 27.13
C GLU A 223 -22.44 42.84 26.51
N PHE A 224 -22.92 42.71 25.27
CA PHE A 224 -23.73 43.75 24.62
C PHE A 224 -25.03 44.03 25.39
N ASP A 225 -25.79 42.99 25.73
CA ASP A 225 -27.03 43.09 26.49
C ASP A 225 -26.78 43.73 27.87
N LEU A 226 -25.66 43.40 28.53
CA LEU A 226 -25.23 44.01 29.79
C LEU A 226 -24.95 45.51 29.62
N VAL A 227 -24.20 45.91 28.59
CA VAL A 227 -23.92 47.32 28.31
C VAL A 227 -25.22 48.08 28.03
N GLN A 228 -26.13 47.51 27.25
CA GLN A 228 -27.45 48.10 27.00
C GLN A 228 -28.24 48.27 28.30
N SER A 229 -28.30 47.22 29.14
CA SER A 229 -29.00 47.28 30.43
C SER A 229 -28.39 48.32 31.37
N VAL A 230 -27.05 48.45 31.41
CA VAL A 230 -26.36 49.50 32.18
C VAL A 230 -26.75 50.90 31.68
N GLN A 231 -26.79 51.10 30.36
CA GLN A 231 -27.19 52.37 29.77
C GLN A 231 -28.66 52.71 30.06
N GLU A 232 -29.55 51.72 29.94
CA GLU A 232 -30.97 51.87 30.30
C GLU A 232 -31.14 52.18 31.79
N ASN A 233 -30.38 51.51 32.67
CA ASN A 233 -30.37 51.79 34.10
C ASN A 233 -29.93 53.23 34.38
N ALA A 234 -28.88 53.71 33.71
CA ALA A 234 -28.43 55.10 33.80
C ALA A 234 -29.51 56.10 33.33
N ASN A 235 -30.16 55.82 32.21
CA ASN A 235 -31.26 56.63 31.67
C ASN A 235 -32.50 56.64 32.59
N LEU A 236 -32.81 55.52 33.25
CA LEU A 236 -33.89 55.46 34.24
C LEU A 236 -33.50 56.21 35.51
N ARG A 237 -32.27 56.03 36.00
CA ARG A 237 -31.73 56.81 37.14
C ARG A 237 -31.76 58.31 36.90
N SER A 238 -31.53 58.79 35.67
CA SER A 238 -31.64 60.21 35.36
C SER A 238 -33.08 60.74 35.38
N LYS A 239 -34.08 59.87 35.22
CA LYS A 239 -35.51 60.23 35.33
C LYS A 239 -36.03 60.18 36.78
N ILE A 240 -35.25 59.62 37.71
CA ILE A 240 -35.58 59.64 39.13
C ILE A 240 -35.27 61.04 39.68
N VAL A 241 -36.26 61.65 40.32
CA VAL A 241 -36.10 62.94 41.00
C VAL A 241 -35.09 62.79 42.14
N GLN A 242 -33.95 63.49 42.03
CA GLN A 242 -32.84 63.36 43.00
C GLN A 242 -33.18 63.84 44.42
N SER A 243 -34.14 64.76 44.56
CA SER A 243 -34.61 65.24 45.86
C SER A 243 -36.09 65.62 45.78
N PRO A 244 -36.99 64.66 46.06
CA PRO A 244 -38.44 64.89 46.07
C PRO A 244 -38.83 66.08 46.96
N ASP A 245 -38.21 66.20 48.14
CA ASP A 245 -38.48 67.26 49.12
C ASP A 245 -38.15 68.67 48.61
N LYS A 246 -37.09 68.82 47.79
CA LYS A 246 -36.74 70.11 47.19
C LYS A 246 -37.72 70.50 46.09
N LEU A 247 -38.14 69.53 45.29
CA LEU A 247 -39.10 69.75 44.19
C LEU A 247 -40.50 70.08 44.74
N GLN A 248 -40.91 69.41 45.82
CA GLN A 248 -42.17 69.69 46.52
C GLN A 248 -42.15 71.07 47.19
N ARG A 249 -41.05 71.48 47.82
CA ARG A 249 -40.90 72.86 48.34
C ARG A 249 -40.99 73.92 47.25
N ALA A 250 -40.28 73.75 46.14
CA ALA A 250 -40.33 74.73 45.03
C ALA A 250 -41.75 74.83 44.42
N LEU A 251 -42.50 73.72 44.38
CA LEU A 251 -43.86 73.69 43.86
C LEU A 251 -44.86 74.37 44.80
N GLU A 252 -44.71 74.18 46.12
CA GLU A 252 -45.48 74.91 47.13
C GLU A 252 -45.12 76.41 47.18
N GLU A 253 -43.85 76.77 47.03
CA GLU A 253 -43.43 78.19 46.88
C GLU A 253 -44.05 78.84 45.64
N LYS A 254 -44.08 78.13 44.51
CA LYS A 254 -44.75 78.64 43.29
C LYS A 254 -46.26 78.77 43.44
N LYS A 255 -46.91 77.87 44.19
CA LYS A 255 -48.34 78.03 44.55
C LYS A 255 -48.57 79.26 45.40
N LEU A 256 -47.75 79.46 46.44
CA LEU A 256 -47.84 80.63 47.31
C LEU A 256 -47.68 81.93 46.51
N ALA A 257 -46.66 82.01 45.65
CA ALA A 257 -46.45 83.17 44.78
C ALA A 257 -47.63 83.43 43.82
N ARG A 258 -48.26 82.36 43.30
CA ARG A 258 -49.46 82.48 42.45
C ARG A 258 -50.66 83.03 43.23
N ASP A 259 -50.87 82.54 44.45
CA ASP A 259 -52.01 82.93 45.27
C ASP A 259 -51.83 84.38 45.79
N GLU A 260 -50.60 84.82 46.07
CA GLU A 260 -50.27 86.23 46.35
C GLU A 260 -50.58 87.13 45.15
N ALA A 261 -50.16 86.76 43.94
CA ALA A 261 -50.44 87.52 42.73
C ALA A 261 -51.95 87.70 42.48
N LYS A 262 -52.74 86.64 42.74
CA LYS A 262 -54.20 86.66 42.61
C LYS A 262 -54.87 87.56 43.66
N ASN A 263 -54.34 87.61 44.88
CA ASN A 263 -54.85 88.52 45.91
C ASN A 263 -54.51 89.98 45.60
N ALA A 264 -53.30 90.25 45.11
CA ALA A 264 -52.91 91.59 44.66
C ALA A 264 -53.80 92.09 43.50
N GLU A 265 -54.15 91.21 42.55
CA GLU A 265 -55.10 91.51 41.48
C GLU A 265 -56.48 91.91 42.03
N ARG A 266 -57.03 91.16 43.00
CA ARG A 266 -58.31 91.50 43.64
C ARG A 266 -58.27 92.87 44.35
N SER A 267 -57.20 93.15 45.10
CA SER A 267 -57.03 94.44 45.78
C SER A 267 -56.93 95.60 44.79
N ALA A 268 -56.26 95.40 43.65
CA ALA A 268 -56.17 96.40 42.59
C ALA A 268 -57.53 96.69 41.94
N ILE A 269 -58.34 95.65 41.68
CA ILE A 269 -59.71 95.79 41.15
C ILE A 269 -60.60 96.56 42.14
N GLN A 270 -60.52 96.25 43.43
CA GLN A 270 -61.31 96.94 44.46
C GLN A 270 -60.92 98.43 44.56
N SER A 271 -59.63 98.74 44.56
CA SER A 271 -59.14 100.13 44.56
C SER A 271 -59.56 100.90 43.30
N PHE A 272 -59.61 100.23 42.14
CA PHE A 272 -60.09 100.82 40.90
C PHE A 272 -61.59 101.19 40.98
N GLN A 273 -62.41 100.32 41.56
CA GLN A 273 -63.84 100.58 41.77
C GLN A 273 -64.08 101.77 42.72
N GLU A 274 -63.33 101.86 43.82
CA GLU A 274 -63.42 102.98 44.78
C GLU A 274 -63.03 104.33 44.15
N LYS A 275 -61.93 104.36 43.38
CA LYS A 275 -61.53 105.58 42.64
C LYS A 275 -62.58 105.99 41.61
N THR A 276 -63.20 105.04 40.93
CA THR A 276 -64.27 105.30 39.96
C THR A 276 -65.51 105.93 40.63
N ALA A 277 -65.94 105.39 41.78
CA ALA A 277 -67.03 105.96 42.56
C ALA A 277 -66.71 107.39 43.05
N THR A 278 -65.46 107.64 43.43
CA THR A 278 -64.99 108.97 43.87
C THR A 278 -65.10 110.00 42.74
N VAL A 279 -64.68 109.64 41.53
CA VAL A 279 -64.77 110.51 40.34
C VAL A 279 -66.23 110.87 40.01
N GLU A 280 -67.17 109.93 40.16
CA GLU A 280 -68.60 110.22 39.95
C GLU A 280 -69.15 111.26 40.93
N VAL A 281 -68.75 111.21 42.20
CA VAL A 281 -69.17 112.19 43.22
C VAL A 281 -68.64 113.59 42.90
N TYR A 282 -67.36 113.71 42.52
CA TYR A 282 -66.78 114.99 42.11
C TYR A 282 -67.47 115.56 40.86
N SER A 283 -67.83 114.72 39.89
CA SER A 283 -68.57 115.14 38.69
C SER A 283 -69.94 115.78 39.03
N LYS A 284 -70.65 115.22 40.03
CA LYS A 284 -71.95 115.73 40.51
C LYS A 284 -71.79 117.06 41.26
N ALA A 285 -70.71 117.23 42.02
CA ALA A 285 -70.39 118.49 42.71
C ALA A 285 -70.07 119.61 41.71
N LEU A 286 -69.29 119.30 40.67
CA LEU A 286 -68.89 120.27 39.64
C LEU A 286 -70.10 120.79 38.85
N LYS A 287 -71.07 119.91 38.53
CA LYS A 287 -72.37 120.31 37.95
C LYS A 287 -73.17 121.25 38.87
N LYS A 288 -73.13 121.07 40.20
CA LYS A 288 -73.80 121.97 41.15
C LYS A 288 -73.12 123.33 41.24
N MET A 289 -71.78 123.38 41.29
CA MET A 289 -71.04 124.65 41.27
C MET A 289 -71.31 125.47 40.01
N SER A 290 -71.37 124.81 38.85
CA SER A 290 -71.66 125.49 37.58
C SER A 290 -73.04 126.16 37.57
N LYS A 291 -74.05 125.55 38.23
CA LYS A 291 -75.38 126.16 38.38
C LYS A 291 -75.37 127.37 39.31
N HIS A 292 -74.64 127.31 40.43
CA HIS A 292 -74.52 128.44 41.34
C HIS A 292 -73.75 129.62 40.72
N PHE A 293 -72.73 129.32 39.91
CA PHE A 293 -71.96 130.34 39.19
C PHE A 293 -72.84 131.14 38.21
N ALA A 294 -73.71 130.47 37.46
CA ALA A 294 -74.66 131.15 36.56
C ALA A 294 -75.66 132.05 37.30
N LEU A 295 -76.12 131.63 38.49
CA LEU A 295 -76.99 132.43 39.35
C LEU A 295 -76.28 133.69 39.87
N MET A 296 -74.99 133.60 40.17
CA MET A 296 -74.19 134.72 40.66
C MET A 296 -73.93 135.78 39.57
N GLN A 297 -73.73 135.35 38.32
CA GLN A 297 -73.61 136.25 37.16
C GLN A 297 -74.90 137.03 36.90
N ALA A 298 -76.07 136.39 37.00
CA ALA A 298 -77.35 137.06 36.81
C ALA A 298 -77.62 138.16 37.86
N ILE A 299 -77.18 137.95 39.10
CA ILE A 299 -77.28 138.97 40.17
C ILE A 299 -76.33 140.15 39.90
N HIS A 300 -75.16 139.89 39.32
CA HIS A 300 -74.19 140.92 38.98
C HIS A 300 -74.70 141.84 37.86
N GLU A 301 -75.30 141.30 36.81
CA GLU A 301 -75.91 142.07 35.72
C GLU A 301 -77.07 142.96 36.19
N GLN A 302 -77.86 142.53 37.19
CA GLN A 302 -78.92 143.36 37.75
C GLN A 302 -78.37 144.53 38.58
N LEU A 303 -77.20 144.39 39.20
CA LEU A 303 -76.57 145.43 40.01
C LEU A 303 -76.03 146.59 39.15
N ASP A 304 -75.52 146.29 37.95
CA ASP A 304 -74.95 147.29 37.04
C ASP A 304 -76.04 148.11 36.31
N ASN A 305 -77.18 147.50 35.99
CA ASN A 305 -78.33 148.22 35.44
C ASN A 305 -78.95 149.23 36.43
N TRP A 306 -78.90 148.95 37.73
CA TRP A 306 -79.40 149.88 38.76
C TRP A 306 -78.45 151.06 39.01
N LYS A 307 -77.13 150.86 38.84
CA LYS A 307 -76.14 151.95 38.98
C LYS A 307 -76.22 152.98 37.85
N ASN A 308 -76.52 152.55 36.62
CA ASN A 308 -76.58 153.45 35.45
C ASN A 308 -77.82 154.35 35.40
N THR A 309 -78.93 153.99 36.04
CA THR A 309 -80.17 154.81 36.06
C THR A 309 -80.13 155.96 37.07
N LYS A 310 -79.27 155.89 38.10
CA LYS A 310 -79.19 156.91 39.18
C LYS A 310 -78.38 158.16 38.80
N GLY A 311 -77.55 158.09 37.75
CA GLY A 311 -76.63 159.16 37.36
C GLY A 311 -77.23 160.25 36.43
N SER A 312 -78.35 159.99 35.75
CA SER A 312 -78.75 160.80 34.59
C SER A 312 -79.75 161.95 34.83
N TYR A 313 -80.35 162.13 36.02
CA TYR A 313 -81.34 163.21 36.23
C TYR A 313 -81.00 164.22 37.33
N LYS A 314 -79.90 164.04 38.08
CA LYS A 314 -79.41 165.03 39.07
C LYS A 314 -78.52 166.14 38.48
N LYS A 315 -78.45 166.27 37.15
CA LYS A 315 -77.48 167.14 36.46
C LYS A 315 -78.14 168.03 35.39
N LYS A 316 -79.16 168.81 35.78
CA LYS A 316 -79.64 170.00 35.04
C LYS A 316 -80.55 170.89 35.89
N GLU A 317 -80.02 171.39 37.00
CA GLU A 317 -80.48 172.67 37.57
C GLU A 317 -79.29 173.41 38.20
N ILE A 318 -79.12 174.67 37.80
CA ILE A 318 -78.38 175.78 38.45
C ILE A 318 -76.88 175.98 38.09
N SER A 319 -76.63 176.81 37.06
CA SER A 319 -75.61 177.88 36.96
C SER A 319 -75.88 178.66 35.65
N SER A 320 -76.15 179.98 35.58
CA SER A 320 -75.96 181.10 36.49
C SER A 320 -76.84 182.31 36.06
N LEU A 321 -77.32 183.09 37.03
CA LEU A 321 -77.83 184.47 36.86
C LEU A 321 -76.66 185.48 36.98
N ARG A 322 -76.75 186.57 36.18
CA ARG A 322 -76.37 187.98 36.46
C ARG A 322 -75.22 188.60 35.61
N ASN A 323 -75.59 189.62 34.80
CA ASN A 323 -74.97 190.98 34.66
C ASN A 323 -75.71 191.75 33.54
N LEU A 324 -76.57 192.75 33.84
CA LEU A 324 -76.35 194.21 34.05
C LEU A 324 -76.76 195.07 32.81
N PRO A 325 -77.07 196.37 32.94
CA PRO A 325 -78.16 197.08 32.21
C PRO A 325 -77.73 198.28 31.32
N ASN A 326 -78.74 198.95 30.74
CA ASN A 326 -78.80 200.24 29.97
C ASN A 326 -78.17 200.20 28.57
N ILE A 327 -78.84 200.61 27.48
CA ILE A 327 -79.71 201.79 27.25
C ILE A 327 -81.08 201.38 26.68
#